data_AF-A0A069N8Z6-F1
#
_entry.id   AF-A0A069N8Z6-F1
#
_cell.length_a   1.000
_cell.length_b   1.000
_cell.length_c   1.000
_cell.angle_alpha   90.00
_cell.angle_beta   90.00
_cell.angle_gamma   90.00
#
_symmetry.space_group_name_H-M   'P 1'
#
loop_
_entity.id
_entity.type
_entity.pdbx_description
1 polymer ?
#
loop_
_entity_poly.entity_id
_entity_poly.type
_entity_poly.pdbx_seq_one_letter_code
_entity_poly.pdbx_strand_id
1 'polypeptide(L)'
;MAAGTVQTVLTCVPVSSDQSSGIDQQVCPAAGGQYFHLQSQQAYVLAPESAGYIDSIAQPFDYTLAAGFWGVAFTTVVALWLVSYSAGAVINLVKRVA
;
A
#
# COMPACT_ATOMS: atom_id res chain seq x y z
N MET A 1 2.34 12.55 13.44
CA MET A 1 1.30 13.23 12.65
C MET A 1 0.14 12.26 12.54
N ALA A 2 -1.07 12.63 12.96
CA ALA A 2 -2.22 11.73 12.88
C ALA A 2 -2.66 11.60 11.40
N ALA A 3 -2.72 10.38 10.86
CA ALA A 3 -3.08 10.12 9.46
C ALA A 3 -4.60 10.20 9.19
N GLY A 4 -5.40 10.48 10.22
CA GLY A 4 -6.84 10.58 10.12
C GLY A 4 -7.51 10.59 11.48
N THR A 5 -8.83 10.71 11.47
CA THR A 5 -9.69 10.67 12.66
C THR A 5 -10.78 9.62 12.48
N VAL A 6 -11.18 8.97 13.57
CA VAL A 6 -12.37 8.11 13.56
C VAL A 6 -13.59 9.02 13.60
N GLN A 7 -14.48 8.88 12.62
CA GLN A 7 -15.72 9.64 12.56
C GLN A 7 -16.91 8.71 12.36
N THR A 8 -18.00 9.03 13.01
CA THR A 8 -19.28 8.35 12.78
C THR A 8 -19.86 8.88 11.47
N VAL A 9 -19.92 8.00 10.48
CA VAL A 9 -20.54 8.29 9.18
C VAL A 9 -21.88 7.58 9.08
N LEU A 10 -22.79 8.17 8.32
CA LEU A 10 -24.09 7.59 8.02
C LEU A 10 -24.01 6.99 6.61
N THR A 11 -24.31 5.70 6.49
CA THR A 11 -24.33 4.97 5.22
C THR A 11 -25.75 4.46 4.93
N CYS A 12 -26.11 4.48 3.66
CA CYS A 12 -27.38 3.94 3.17
C CYS A 12 -27.19 2.45 2.86
N VAL A 13 -27.86 1.57 3.60
CA VAL A 13 -27.75 0.11 3.43
C VAL A 13 -29.04 -0.44 2.82
N PRO A 14 -28.97 -1.31 1.78
CA PRO A 14 -30.17 -1.82 1.12
C PRO A 14 -30.98 -2.73 2.07
N VAL A 15 -32.28 -2.53 2.10
CA VAL A 15 -33.23 -3.35 2.88
C VAL A 15 -34.26 -3.99 1.95
N SER A 16 -34.62 -5.23 2.26
CA SER A 16 -35.53 -6.06 1.46
C SER A 16 -37.02 -5.85 1.80
N SER A 17 -37.35 -4.95 2.72
CA SER A 17 -38.73 -4.68 3.15
C SER A 17 -38.99 -3.18 3.33
N ASP A 18 -40.26 -2.78 3.19
CA ASP A 18 -40.82 -1.41 3.32
C ASP A 18 -40.69 -0.80 4.74
N GLN A 19 -39.75 -1.30 5.57
CA GLN A 19 -39.47 -0.79 6.92
C GLN A 19 -38.56 0.45 6.92
N SER A 20 -38.38 1.11 5.78
CA SER A 20 -37.71 2.41 5.73
C SER A 20 -38.62 3.48 6.33
N SER A 21 -38.18 4.15 7.39
CA SER A 21 -38.92 5.27 7.97
C SER A 21 -38.96 6.45 7.00
N GLY A 22 -39.94 7.36 7.12
CA GLY A 22 -40.05 8.52 6.22
C GLY A 22 -38.80 9.40 6.17
N ILE A 23 -38.01 9.40 7.26
CA ILE A 23 -36.70 10.07 7.33
C ILE A 23 -35.61 9.32 6.53
N ASP A 24 -35.64 7.99 6.49
CA ASP A 24 -34.70 7.19 5.69
C ASP A 24 -34.89 7.47 4.20
N GLN A 25 -36.14 7.55 3.76
CA GLN A 25 -36.47 7.77 2.35
C GLN A 25 -36.13 9.19 1.86
N GLN A 26 -36.08 10.16 2.79
CA GLN A 26 -35.72 11.54 2.50
C GLN A 26 -34.19 11.75 2.43
N VAL A 27 -33.41 10.98 3.19
CA VAL A 27 -31.93 11.07 3.20
C VAL A 27 -31.29 10.08 2.22
N CYS A 28 -31.84 8.88 2.11
CA CYS A 28 -31.42 7.81 1.21
C CYS A 28 -32.54 7.53 0.19
N PRO A 29 -32.58 8.23 -0.95
CA PRO A 29 -33.64 8.05 -1.94
C PRO A 29 -33.64 6.63 -2.50
N ALA A 30 -34.83 6.07 -2.73
CA ALA A 30 -34.97 4.77 -3.37
C ALA A 30 -34.41 4.81 -4.81
N ALA A 31 -33.61 3.81 -5.16
CA ALA A 31 -33.00 3.67 -6.48
C ALA A 31 -33.27 2.27 -7.02
N GLY A 32 -33.84 2.16 -8.22
CA GLY A 32 -34.08 0.87 -8.88
C GLY A 32 -35.07 -0.06 -8.15
N GLY A 33 -36.02 0.49 -7.38
CA GLY A 33 -37.00 -0.31 -6.62
C GLY A 33 -36.46 -0.93 -5.32
N GLN A 34 -35.26 -0.54 -4.89
CA GLN A 34 -34.68 -0.92 -3.62
C GLN A 34 -34.82 0.20 -2.60
N TYR A 35 -35.18 -0.16 -1.38
CA TYR A 35 -35.24 0.75 -0.23
C TYR A 35 -33.91 0.70 0.52
N PHE A 36 -33.54 1.84 1.09
CA PHE A 36 -32.32 1.98 1.87
C PHE A 36 -32.67 2.48 3.26
N HIS A 37 -31.99 1.95 4.27
CA HIS A 37 -32.10 2.41 5.66
C HIS A 37 -30.81 3.11 6.07
N LEU A 38 -30.92 4.15 6.89
CA LEU A 38 -29.77 4.86 7.45
C LEU A 38 -29.08 4.01 8.51
N GLN A 39 -27.80 3.70 8.32
CA GLN A 39 -26.99 3.02 9.32
C GLN A 39 -25.82 3.91 9.72
N SER A 40 -25.66 4.13 11.02
CA SER A 40 -24.45 4.77 11.54
C SER A 40 -23.33 3.74 11.65
N GLN A 41 -22.18 4.02 11.05
CA GLN A 41 -20.98 3.20 11.16
C GLN A 41 -19.77 4.08 11.48
N GLN A 42 -18.82 3.54 12.26
CA GLN A 42 -17.54 4.21 12.46
C GLN A 42 -16.66 3.97 11.24
N ALA A 43 -16.15 5.05 10.65
CA ALA A 43 -15.20 5.00 9.55
C ALA A 43 -13.94 5.79 9.90
N TYR A 44 -12.84 5.39 9.27
CA TYR A 44 -11.59 6.14 9.33
C TYR A 44 -11.62 7.21 8.24
N VAL A 45 -11.69 8.47 8.65
CA VAL A 45 -11.59 9.61 7.74
C VAL A 45 -10.13 9.97 7.62
N LEU A 46 -9.58 9.74 6.44
CA LEU A 46 -8.19 10.02 6.13
C LEU A 46 -8.03 11.51 5.82
N ALA A 47 -6.97 12.11 6.33
CA ALA A 47 -6.65 13.48 5.96
C ALA A 47 -6.15 13.50 4.50
N PRO A 48 -6.58 14.45 3.64
CA PRO A 48 -6.19 14.47 2.24
C PRO A 48 -4.68 14.63 2.07
N GLU A 49 -3.98 15.31 2.97
CA GLU A 49 -2.50 15.38 2.97
C GLU A 49 -1.82 14.02 3.16
N SER A 50 -2.51 13.05 3.76
CA SER A 50 -1.98 11.71 4.06
C SER A 50 -2.35 10.68 2.99
N ALA A 51 -3.15 11.05 1.98
CA ALA A 51 -3.63 10.13 0.95
C ALA A 51 -2.46 9.41 0.23
N GLY A 52 -1.43 10.15 -0.21
CA GLY A 52 -0.28 9.54 -0.88
C GLY A 52 0.55 8.59 0.00
N TYR A 53 0.59 8.85 1.32
CA TYR A 53 1.26 7.94 2.26
C TYR A 53 0.45 6.66 2.47
N ILE A 54 -0.87 6.77 2.57
CA ILE A 54 -1.75 5.62 2.77
C ILE A 54 -1.82 4.78 1.49
N ASP A 55 -1.93 5.40 0.31
CA ASP A 55 -1.91 4.70 -0.97
C ASP A 55 -0.63 3.91 -1.18
N SER A 56 0.52 4.45 -0.75
CA SER A 56 1.80 3.74 -0.87
C SER A 56 1.96 2.56 0.10
N ILE A 57 1.22 2.54 1.22
CA ILE A 57 1.22 1.43 2.19
C ILE A 57 0.13 0.41 1.89
N ALA A 58 -1.00 0.85 1.34
CA ALA A 58 -2.10 -0.01 0.92
C ALA A 58 -1.76 -0.81 -0.34
N GLN A 59 -0.75 -0.39 -1.09
CA GLN A 59 -0.25 -1.17 -2.23
C GLN A 59 0.31 -2.52 -1.79
N PRO A 60 -0.01 -3.61 -2.50
CA PRO A 60 0.56 -4.92 -2.21
C PRO A 60 2.09 -4.88 -2.41
N PHE A 61 2.82 -5.54 -1.52
CA PHE A 61 4.27 -5.59 -1.59
C PHE A 61 4.73 -6.34 -2.85
N ASP A 62 5.46 -5.66 -3.74
CA ASP A 62 6.00 -6.25 -4.95
C ASP A 62 7.33 -6.97 -4.66
N TYR A 63 7.24 -8.28 -4.45
CA TYR A 63 8.40 -9.13 -4.22
C TYR A 63 9.35 -9.21 -5.42
N THR A 64 8.84 -9.01 -6.64
CA THR A 64 9.69 -9.08 -7.85
C THR A 64 10.62 -7.88 -7.93
N LEU A 65 10.06 -6.70 -7.69
CA LEU A 65 10.79 -5.45 -7.66
C LEU A 65 11.73 -5.38 -6.45
N ALA A 66 11.26 -5.83 -5.28
CA ALA A 66 12.10 -5.93 -4.08
C ALA A 66 13.28 -6.90 -4.30
N ALA A 67 13.05 -8.07 -4.89
CA ALA A 67 14.11 -9.02 -5.21
C ALA A 67 15.13 -8.43 -6.21
N GLY A 68 14.68 -7.64 -7.17
CA GLY A 68 15.55 -6.90 -8.09
C GLY A 68 16.49 -5.94 -7.36
N PHE A 69 15.94 -5.08 -6.49
CA PHE A 69 16.76 -4.12 -5.75
C PHE A 69 17.77 -4.80 -4.81
N TRP A 70 17.34 -5.80 -4.04
CA TRP A 70 18.24 -6.54 -3.15
C TRP A 70 19.27 -7.35 -3.93
N GLY A 71 18.87 -7.95 -5.06
CA GLY A 71 19.76 -8.71 -5.93
C GLY A 71 20.86 -7.84 -6.55
N VAL A 72 20.51 -6.66 -7.06
CA VAL A 72 21.51 -5.71 -7.62
C VAL A 72 22.47 -5.23 -6.53
N ALA A 73 21.97 -4.85 -5.35
CA ALA A 73 22.83 -4.43 -4.25
C ALA A 73 23.80 -5.55 -3.82
N PHE A 74 23.31 -6.79 -3.70
CA PHE A 74 24.17 -7.91 -3.33
C PHE A 74 25.21 -8.24 -4.40
N THR A 75 24.77 -8.33 -5.67
CA THR A 75 25.66 -8.68 -6.79
C THR A 75 26.74 -7.64 -7.03
N THR A 76 26.45 -6.35 -6.85
CA THR A 76 27.46 -5.29 -6.96
C THR A 76 28.56 -5.41 -5.91
N VAL A 77 28.21 -5.70 -4.65
CA VAL A 77 29.20 -5.92 -3.58
C VAL A 77 30.06 -7.14 -3.89
N VAL A 78 29.46 -8.26 -4.30
CA VAL A 78 30.20 -9.48 -4.66
C VAL A 78 31.10 -9.23 -5.88
N ALA A 79 30.62 -8.52 -6.90
CA ALA A 79 31.40 -8.19 -8.09
C ALA A 79 32.62 -7.33 -7.75
N LEU A 80 32.45 -6.28 -6.93
CA LEU A 80 33.56 -5.44 -6.47
C LEU A 80 34.58 -6.25 -5.67
N TRP A 81 34.13 -7.17 -4.82
CA TRP A 81 35.01 -8.06 -4.08
C TRP A 81 35.82 -8.97 -5.01
N LEU A 82 35.17 -9.62 -5.99
CA LEU A 82 35.84 -10.49 -6.97
C LEU A 82 36.85 -9.72 -7.84
N VAL A 83 36.52 -8.50 -8.27
CA VAL A 83 37.43 -7.64 -9.04
C VAL A 83 38.65 -7.26 -8.19
N SER A 84 38.44 -6.89 -6.93
CA SER A 84 39.54 -6.56 -6.01
C SER A 84 40.43 -7.76 -5.74
N TYR A 85 39.84 -8.94 -5.55
CA TYR A 85 40.56 -10.19 -5.32
C TYR A 85 41.38 -10.62 -6.54
N SER A 86 40.78 -10.58 -7.73
CA SER A 86 41.46 -10.94 -8.97
C SER A 86 42.60 -9.97 -9.31
N ALA A 87 42.43 -8.66 -9.09
CA ALA A 87 43.50 -7.68 -9.25
C ALA A 87 44.70 -8.02 -8.32
N GLY A 88 44.44 -8.35 -7.06
CA GLY A 88 45.47 -8.79 -6.12
C GLY A 88 46.18 -10.07 -6.57
N ALA A 89 45.44 -11.04 -7.11
CA ALA A 89 46.00 -12.29 -7.63
C ALA A 89 46.92 -12.05 -8.84
N VAL A 90 46.52 -11.18 -9.78
CA VAL A 90 47.33 -10.82 -10.95
C VAL A 90 48.62 -10.13 -10.52
N ILE A 91 48.55 -9.18 -9.59
CA ILE A 91 49.74 -8.48 -9.07
C ILE A 91 50.71 -9.48 -8.42
N ASN A 92 50.20 -10.42 -7.63
CA ASN A 92 51.04 -11.43 -6.96
C ASN A 92 51.70 -12.38 -7.97
N LEU A 93 51.00 -12.73 -9.06
CA LEU A 93 51.57 -13.54 -10.15
C LEU A 93 52.71 -12.80 -10.86
N VAL A 94 52.52 -11.52 -11.19
CA VAL A 94 53.59 -10.68 -11.79
C VAL A 94 54.82 -10.61 -10.88
N LYS A 95 54.63 -10.40 -9.57
CA LYS A 95 55.72 -10.36 -8.59
C LYS A 95 56.49 -11.68 -8.43
N ARG A 96 55.93 -12.81 -8.87
CA ARG A 96 56.57 -14.13 -8.78
C ARG A 96 57.30 -14.53 -10.08
N VAL A 97 56.98 -13.87 -11.20
CA VAL A 97 57.54 -14.18 -12.53
C VAL A 97 58.65 -13.19 -12.92
N ALA A 98 58.61 -11.97 -12.39
CA ALA A 98 59.70 -10.99 -12.48
C ALA A 98 60.74 -11.21 -11.38
#